data_AF-A0A0L6UFI9-F1
#
_entry.id   AF-A0A0L6UFI9-F1
#
_cell.length_a   1.000
_cell.length_b   1.000
_cell.length_c   1.000
_cell.angle_alpha   90.00
_cell.angle_beta   90.00
_cell.angle_gamma   90.00
#
_symmetry.space_group_name_H-M   'P 1'
#
loop_
_entity.id
_entity.type
_entity.pdbx_description
1 polymer ?
#
loop_
_entity_poly.entity_id
_entity_poly.type
_entity_poly.pdbx_seq_one_letter_code
_entity_poly.pdbx_strand_id
1 'polypeptide(L)'
;MSVHSESSDFKYTCKDAQITCDYEWLHQVEKSFKATVALWEPVNDTSLADRNYTSISSDHQLYKRWLDATNWFSAKCMQMHANEEAQSKGIPLHEVPQIRDIWLARREELGLCPPSKPWNDSPSPPSSPTKLSGSKGKEVD
;
A
#
# COMPACT_ATOMS: atom_id res chain seq x y z
N MET A 1 22.30 17.56 -61.54
CA MET A 1 22.62 17.81 -60.13
C MET A 1 21.71 16.90 -59.31
N SER A 2 22.25 15.80 -58.77
CA SER A 2 21.51 14.86 -57.92
C SER A 2 21.33 15.48 -56.54
N VAL A 3 20.08 15.66 -56.14
CA VAL A 3 19.70 15.82 -54.74
C VAL A 3 19.40 14.44 -54.19
N HIS A 4 20.37 13.86 -53.49
CA HIS A 4 20.12 12.72 -52.63
C HIS A 4 19.35 13.22 -51.41
N SER A 5 18.03 13.09 -51.43
CA SER A 5 17.24 13.12 -50.21
C SER A 5 17.51 11.80 -49.48
N GLU A 6 18.43 11.84 -48.52
CA GLU A 6 18.51 10.82 -47.48
C GLU A 6 17.23 10.94 -46.64
N SER A 7 16.20 10.19 -47.02
CA SER A 7 15.08 9.90 -46.14
C SER A 7 15.65 9.06 -45.00
N SER A 8 15.86 9.69 -43.85
CA SER A 8 16.13 9.01 -42.60
C SER A 8 14.84 8.30 -42.15
N ASP A 9 14.53 7.20 -42.84
CA ASP A 9 13.53 6.23 -42.42
C ASP A 9 14.05 5.57 -41.15
N PHE A 10 13.76 6.20 -40.01
CA PHE A 10 14.03 5.66 -38.69
C PHE A 10 13.17 4.40 -38.55
N LYS A 11 13.74 3.24 -38.93
CA LYS A 11 13.07 1.94 -38.80
C LYS A 11 12.91 1.65 -37.31
N TYR A 12 11.77 2.03 -36.75
CA TYR A 12 11.36 1.63 -35.41
C TYR A 12 11.41 0.10 -35.35
N THR A 13 12.33 -0.45 -34.57
CA THR A 13 12.49 -1.90 -34.51
C THR A 13 11.43 -2.50 -33.59
N CYS A 14 11.12 -3.79 -33.77
CA CYS A 14 10.24 -4.53 -32.87
C CYS A 14 10.70 -4.43 -31.40
N LYS A 15 12.01 -4.28 -31.17
CA LYS A 15 12.59 -4.08 -29.83
C LYS A 15 12.27 -2.70 -29.26
N ASP A 16 12.35 -1.65 -30.08
CA ASP A 16 12.04 -0.28 -29.65
C ASP A 16 10.54 -0.13 -29.31
N ALA A 17 9.68 -0.83 -30.06
CA ALA A 17 8.26 -0.91 -29.75
C ALA A 17 7.99 -1.60 -28.41
N GLN A 18 8.66 -2.74 -28.14
CA GLN A 18 8.52 -3.46 -26.87
C GLN A 18 8.99 -2.61 -25.67
N ILE A 19 10.14 -1.95 -25.80
CA ILE A 19 10.67 -1.04 -24.77
C ILE A 19 9.67 0.08 -24.48
N THR A 20 9.07 0.68 -25.53
CA THR A 20 8.05 1.73 -25.38
C THR A 20 6.84 1.21 -24.61
N CYS A 21 6.31 0.03 -24.98
CA CYS A 21 5.18 -0.58 -24.28
C CYS A 21 5.49 -0.92 -22.82
N ASP A 22 6.71 -1.36 -22.51
CA ASP A 22 7.13 -1.67 -21.14
C ASP A 22 7.22 -0.40 -20.28
N TYR A 23 7.72 0.71 -20.84
CA TYR A 23 7.72 2.02 -20.16
C TYR A 23 6.31 2.57 -19.94
N GLU A 24 5.45 2.48 -20.95
CA GLU A 24 4.04 2.88 -20.82
C GLU A 24 3.33 2.09 -19.73
N TRP A 25 3.61 0.79 -19.64
CA TRP A 25 3.09 -0.08 -18.60
C TRP A 25 3.59 0.32 -17.20
N LEU A 26 4.88 0.56 -17.03
CA LEU A 26 5.46 1.02 -15.74
C LEU A 26 4.81 2.34 -15.29
N HIS A 27 4.65 3.29 -16.20
CA HIS A 27 3.98 4.56 -15.93
C HIS A 27 2.51 4.37 -15.53
N GLN A 28 1.79 3.44 -16.18
CA GLN A 28 0.41 3.14 -15.84
C GLN A 28 0.28 2.47 -14.47
N VAL A 29 1.22 1.59 -14.10
CA VAL A 29 1.29 0.99 -12.75
C VAL A 29 1.51 2.06 -11.71
N GLU A 30 2.48 2.96 -11.92
CA GLU A 30 2.77 4.07 -11.00
C GLU A 30 1.54 4.97 -10.80
N LYS A 31 0.86 5.33 -11.90
CA LYS A 31 -0.37 6.12 -11.87
C LYS A 31 -1.48 5.42 -11.08
N SER A 32 -1.63 4.12 -11.27
CA SER A 32 -2.63 3.32 -10.54
C SER A 32 -2.31 3.25 -9.05
N PHE A 33 -1.04 3.10 -8.68
CA PHE A 33 -0.62 3.12 -7.28
C PHE A 33 -0.86 4.48 -6.63
N LYS A 34 -0.49 5.58 -7.32
CA LYS A 34 -0.79 6.96 -6.87
C LYS A 34 -2.29 7.18 -6.67
N ALA A 35 -3.12 6.72 -7.60
CA ALA A 35 -4.57 6.85 -7.50
C ALA A 35 -5.14 6.09 -6.30
N THR A 36 -4.71 4.85 -6.07
CA THR A 36 -5.14 4.09 -4.89
C THR A 36 -4.68 4.72 -3.58
N VAL A 37 -3.43 5.16 -3.51
CA VAL A 37 -2.88 5.84 -2.34
C VAL A 37 -3.65 7.13 -2.03
N ALA A 38 -4.06 7.88 -3.06
CA ALA A 38 -4.88 9.08 -2.89
C ALA A 38 -6.26 8.78 -2.30
N LEU A 39 -6.83 7.59 -2.56
CA LEU A 39 -8.07 7.16 -1.90
C LEU A 39 -7.89 6.87 -0.41
N TRP A 40 -6.66 6.60 0.05
CA TRP A 40 -6.38 6.40 1.48
C TRP A 40 -6.21 7.69 2.26
N GLU A 41 -6.34 8.83 1.59
CA GLU A 41 -6.27 10.13 2.24
C GLU A 41 -7.33 10.24 3.34
N PRO A 42 -6.98 10.89 4.47
CA PRO A 42 -7.96 11.29 5.47
C PRO A 42 -8.72 12.50 4.95
N VAL A 43 -9.33 12.40 3.75
CA VAL A 43 -10.46 13.25 3.45
C VAL A 43 -11.50 12.84 4.48
N ASN A 44 -12.24 13.79 5.04
CA ASN A 44 -13.34 13.56 5.98
C ASN A 44 -14.50 12.71 5.38
N ASP A 45 -14.21 11.94 4.34
CA ASP A 45 -15.07 11.06 3.61
C ASP A 45 -15.12 9.71 4.32
N THR A 46 -16.00 9.63 5.30
CA THR A 46 -16.41 8.40 5.97
C THR A 46 -16.99 7.36 5.02
N SER A 47 -17.18 7.65 3.72
CA SER A 47 -17.69 6.67 2.75
C SER A 47 -16.74 5.50 2.50
N LEU A 48 -15.43 5.69 2.70
CA LEU A 48 -14.46 4.59 2.67
C LEU A 48 -14.54 3.70 3.92
N ALA A 49 -15.05 4.22 5.04
CA ALA A 49 -15.39 3.42 6.21
C ALA A 49 -16.51 2.44 5.88
N ASP A 50 -17.56 2.93 5.21
CA ASP A 50 -18.73 2.13 4.83
C ASP A 50 -18.40 1.04 3.79
N ARG A 51 -17.42 1.28 2.91
CA ARG A 51 -16.96 0.28 1.92
C ARG A 51 -16.02 -0.78 2.50
N ASN A 52 -15.40 -0.49 3.64
CA ASN A 52 -14.43 -1.37 4.28
C ASN A 52 -15.13 -2.23 5.34
N TYR A 53 -15.54 -3.45 4.93
CA TYR A 53 -16.06 -4.60 5.70
C TYR A 53 -15.86 -4.62 7.23
N THR A 54 -16.34 -3.63 7.98
CA THR A 54 -16.14 -3.58 9.43
C THR A 54 -17.32 -3.03 10.18
N SER A 55 -17.59 -3.68 11.30
CA SER A 55 -18.48 -3.21 12.36
C SER A 55 -17.78 -2.23 13.33
N ILE A 56 -16.54 -1.80 13.04
CA ILE A 56 -15.78 -0.89 13.90
C ILE A 56 -16.16 0.54 13.50
N SER A 57 -16.81 1.23 14.42
CA SER A 57 -17.20 2.62 14.22
C SER A 57 -15.98 3.55 14.10
N SER A 58 -16.14 4.63 13.33
CA SER A 58 -15.05 5.56 12.97
C SER A 58 -14.48 6.34 14.16
N ASP A 59 -15.26 6.46 15.23
CA ASP A 59 -14.91 7.04 16.53
C ASP A 59 -14.15 6.07 17.45
N HIS A 60 -14.03 4.79 17.09
CA HIS A 60 -13.29 3.82 17.88
C HIS A 60 -11.78 4.10 17.83
N GLN A 61 -11.11 4.03 18.99
CA GLN A 61 -9.66 4.30 19.13
C GLN A 61 -8.75 3.46 18.20
N LEU A 62 -9.21 2.27 17.80
CA LEU A 62 -8.46 1.38 16.89
C LEU A 62 -8.79 1.59 15.41
N TYR A 63 -9.81 2.39 15.08
CA TYR A 63 -10.30 2.56 13.70
C TYR A 63 -9.19 2.99 12.74
N LYS A 64 -8.40 4.01 13.12
CA LYS A 64 -7.25 4.47 12.31
C LYS A 64 -6.20 3.39 12.07
N ARG A 65 -5.88 2.60 13.11
CA ARG A 65 -4.88 1.51 13.00
C ARG A 65 -5.38 0.40 12.10
N TRP A 66 -6.67 0.07 12.21
CA TRP A 66 -7.31 -0.93 11.37
C TRP A 66 -7.35 -0.48 9.91
N LEU A 67 -7.74 0.77 9.65
CA LEU A 67 -7.76 1.35 8.30
C LEU A 67 -6.36 1.32 7.67
N ASP A 68 -5.32 1.72 8.42
CA ASP A 68 -3.94 1.66 7.96
C ASP A 68 -3.49 0.23 7.62
N ALA A 69 -3.91 -0.77 8.41
CA ALA A 69 -3.59 -2.18 8.14
C ALA A 69 -4.30 -2.70 6.88
N THR A 70 -5.57 -2.37 6.68
CA THR A 70 -6.35 -2.78 5.51
C THR A 70 -5.82 -2.14 4.23
N ASN A 71 -5.53 -0.83 4.28
CA ASN A 71 -4.91 -0.11 3.17
C ASN A 71 -3.55 -0.73 2.82
N TRP A 72 -2.73 -1.04 3.83
CA TRP A 72 -1.45 -1.71 3.61
C TRP A 72 -1.58 -3.12 3.02
N PHE A 73 -2.56 -3.91 3.46
CA PHE A 73 -2.84 -5.22 2.89
C PHE A 73 -3.21 -5.11 1.40
N SER A 74 -4.11 -4.18 1.07
CA SER A 74 -4.49 -3.88 -0.33
C SER A 74 -3.27 -3.44 -1.14
N ALA A 75 -2.41 -2.58 -0.58
CA ALA A 75 -1.17 -2.15 -1.22
C ALA A 75 -0.28 -3.34 -1.59
N LYS A 76 -0.11 -4.28 -0.66
CA LYS A 76 0.71 -5.47 -0.86
C LYS A 76 0.15 -6.37 -1.95
N CYS A 77 -1.16 -6.59 -1.99
CA CYS A 77 -1.79 -7.34 -3.06
C CYS A 77 -1.55 -6.70 -4.44
N MET A 78 -1.70 -5.37 -4.54
CA MET A 78 -1.44 -4.64 -5.78
C MET A 78 0.03 -4.75 -6.22
N GLN A 79 0.97 -4.61 -5.28
CA GLN A 79 2.40 -4.78 -5.56
C GLN A 79 2.71 -6.19 -6.05
N MET A 80 2.12 -7.22 -5.43
CA MET A 80 2.33 -8.60 -5.85
C MET A 80 1.84 -8.83 -7.28
N HIS A 81 0.64 -8.35 -7.62
CA HIS A 81 0.10 -8.46 -8.98
C HIS A 81 1.00 -7.74 -10.02
N ALA A 82 1.45 -6.51 -9.70
CA ALA A 82 2.37 -5.79 -10.58
C ALA A 82 3.71 -6.52 -10.75
N ASN A 83 4.23 -7.14 -9.69
CA ASN A 83 5.46 -7.92 -9.76
C ASN A 83 5.31 -9.19 -10.60
N GLU A 84 4.17 -9.88 -10.50
CA GLU A 84 3.85 -11.06 -11.33
C GLU A 84 3.76 -10.69 -12.82
N GLU A 85 3.10 -9.57 -13.13
CA GLU A 85 3.01 -9.07 -14.49
C GLU A 85 4.37 -8.61 -15.03
N ALA A 86 5.18 -7.92 -14.23
CA ALA A 86 6.55 -7.55 -14.59
C ALA A 86 7.41 -8.77 -14.93
N GLN A 87 7.32 -9.84 -14.11
CA GLN A 87 8.00 -11.11 -14.40
C GLN A 87 7.56 -11.71 -15.73
N SER A 88 6.25 -11.69 -16.02
CA SER A 88 5.72 -12.20 -17.30
C SER A 88 6.23 -11.42 -18.53
N LYS A 89 6.51 -10.12 -18.35
CA LYS A 89 7.06 -9.23 -19.39
C LYS A 89 8.60 -9.26 -19.47
N GLY A 90 9.27 -9.92 -18.53
CA GLY A 90 10.73 -9.91 -18.41
C GLY A 90 11.30 -8.60 -17.85
N ILE A 91 10.45 -7.77 -17.22
CA ILE A 91 10.85 -6.51 -16.60
C ILE A 91 11.47 -6.80 -15.23
N PRO A 92 12.67 -6.27 -14.92
CA PRO A 92 13.26 -6.41 -13.60
C PRO A 92 12.38 -5.81 -12.50
N LEU A 93 12.21 -6.54 -11.38
CA LEU A 93 11.35 -6.08 -10.28
C LEU A 93 11.76 -4.76 -9.64
N HIS A 94 13.02 -4.35 -9.77
CA HIS A 94 13.50 -3.06 -9.24
C HIS A 94 13.04 -1.86 -10.07
N GLU A 95 12.62 -2.08 -11.32
CA GLU A 95 12.00 -1.05 -12.17
C GLU A 95 10.52 -0.86 -11.83
N VAL A 96 9.88 -1.87 -11.23
CA VAL A 96 8.47 -1.78 -10.84
C VAL A 96 8.33 -0.75 -9.71
N PRO A 97 7.44 0.26 -9.86
CA PRO A 97 7.18 1.23 -8.82
C PRO A 97 6.86 0.56 -7.49
N GLN A 98 7.35 1.13 -6.40
CA GLN A 98 7.09 0.61 -5.07
C GLN A 98 5.92 1.39 -4.45
N ILE A 99 4.78 0.73 -4.28
CA ILE A 99 3.58 1.35 -3.70
C ILE A 99 3.83 1.88 -2.28
N ARG A 100 4.77 1.28 -1.56
CA ARG A 100 5.18 1.73 -0.23
C ARG A 100 5.82 3.11 -0.28
N ASP A 101 6.71 3.34 -1.24
CA ASP A 101 7.45 4.59 -1.35
C ASP A 101 6.52 5.71 -1.81
N ILE A 102 5.59 5.39 -2.72
CA ILE A 102 4.50 6.29 -3.13
C ILE A 102 3.63 6.66 -1.92
N TRP A 103 3.27 5.69 -1.08
CA TRP A 103 2.47 5.95 0.13
C TRP A 103 3.22 6.81 1.16
N LEU A 104 4.51 6.56 1.37
CA LEU A 104 5.33 7.35 2.28
C LEU A 104 5.50 8.79 1.78
N ALA A 105 5.82 8.98 0.50
CA ALA A 105 5.94 10.29 -0.12
C ALA A 105 4.62 11.07 -0.01
N ARG A 106 3.48 10.42 -0.28
CA ARG A 106 2.17 11.08 -0.15
C ARG A 106 1.85 11.50 1.29
N ARG A 107 2.25 10.70 2.29
CA ARG A 107 2.07 11.08 3.71
C ARG A 107 2.96 12.26 4.11
N GLU A 108 4.19 12.29 3.62
CA GLU A 108 5.10 13.42 3.81
C GLU A 108 4.53 14.70 3.20
N GLU A 109 4.00 14.65 1.97
CA GLU A 109 3.30 15.78 1.32
C GLU A 109 2.12 16.31 2.16
N LEU A 110 1.42 15.41 2.86
CA LEU A 110 0.27 15.76 3.70
C LEU A 110 0.66 16.18 5.13
N GLY A 111 1.96 16.23 5.46
CA GLY A 111 2.43 16.52 6.81
C GLY A 111 2.01 15.46 7.84
N LEU A 112 1.66 14.25 7.39
CA LEU A 112 1.28 13.14 8.25
C LEU A 112 2.54 12.39 8.68
N CYS A 113 2.65 12.08 9.98
CA CYS A 113 3.73 11.24 10.47
C CYS A 113 3.77 9.91 9.69
N PRO A 114 4.97 9.36 9.45
CA PRO A 114 5.09 8.04 8.84
C PRO A 114 4.26 7.05 9.66
N PRO A 115 3.57 6.11 9.00
CA PRO A 115 2.74 5.14 9.72
C PRO A 115 3.61 4.46 10.77
N SER A 116 3.22 4.59 12.05
CA SER A 116 3.74 3.72 13.09
C SER A 116 3.55 2.30 12.57
N LYS A 117 4.62 1.51 12.43
CA LYS A 117 4.54 0.12 11.97
C LYS A 117 3.36 -0.54 12.68
N PRO A 118 2.24 -0.83 11.99
CA PRO A 118 1.01 -1.25 12.67
C PRO A 118 1.20 -2.59 13.40
N TRP A 119 2.26 -3.32 13.07
CA TRP A 119 2.65 -4.60 13.67
C TRP A 119 3.67 -4.51 14.82
N ASN A 120 4.30 -3.36 15.08
CA ASN A 120 5.29 -3.25 16.17
C ASN A 120 4.65 -2.98 17.53
N ASP A 121 3.48 -2.37 17.56
CA ASP A 121 2.72 -2.14 18.79
C ASP A 121 1.63 -3.21 18.89
N SER A 122 2.04 -4.45 19.13
CA SER A 122 1.09 -5.45 19.64
C SER A 122 0.41 -4.85 20.87
N PRO A 123 -0.93 -4.89 20.98
CA PRO A 123 -1.59 -4.48 22.21
C PRO A 123 -0.93 -5.28 23.33
N SER A 124 -0.40 -4.59 24.36
CA SER A 124 0.08 -5.28 25.54
C SER A 124 -1.04 -6.22 25.98
N PRO A 125 -0.75 -7.52 26.25
CA PRO A 125 -1.78 -8.43 26.69
C PRO A 125 -2.48 -7.79 27.88
N PRO A 126 -3.83 -7.81 27.93
CA PRO A 126 -4.56 -7.29 29.08
C PRO A 126 -3.96 -7.96 30.31
N SER A 127 -3.53 -7.15 31.27
CA SER A 127 -2.93 -7.64 32.51
C SER A 127 -3.87 -8.69 33.08
N SER A 128 -3.42 -9.94 33.12
CA SER A 128 -4.19 -11.07 33.63
C SER A 128 -4.81 -10.68 34.97
N PRO A 129 -6.08 -11.02 35.24
CA PRO A 129 -6.72 -10.65 36.49
C PRO A 129 -5.86 -11.16 37.64
N THR A 130 -5.39 -10.22 38.46
CA THR A 130 -4.66 -10.53 39.69
C THR A 130 -5.50 -11.51 40.47
N LYS A 131 -4.98 -12.74 40.66
CA LYS A 131 -5.57 -13.72 41.56
C LYS A 131 -5.84 -13.01 42.88
N LEU A 132 -7.11 -12.77 43.20
CA LEU A 132 -7.55 -12.47 44.55
C LEU A 132 -7.13 -13.67 45.41
N SER A 133 -6.00 -13.50 46.10
CA SER A 133 -5.55 -14.40 47.15
C SER A 133 -6.53 -14.24 48.32
N GLY A 134 -7.61 -15.02 48.28
CA GLY A 134 -8.54 -15.20 49.39
C GLY A 134 -8.16 -16.41 50.22
N SER A 135 -7.08 -16.31 51.00
CA SER A 135 -6.84 -17.25 52.10
C SER A 135 -7.53 -16.72 53.36
N LYS A 136 -8.67 -17.30 53.74
CA LYS A 136 -9.05 -17.40 55.15
C LYS A 136 -10.05 -18.53 55.38
N GLY A 137 -9.53 -19.73 55.65
CA GLY A 137 -10.25 -20.69 56.47
C GLY A 137 -10.40 -20.12 57.87
N LYS A 138 -11.61 -20.20 58.43
CA LYS A 138 -11.83 -20.10 59.87
C LYS A 138 -12.37 -21.45 60.32
N GLU A 139 -11.63 -22.04 61.26
CA GLU A 139 -12.10 -23.07 62.19
C GLU A 139 -13.46 -22.70 62.78
N VAL A 140 -14.29 -23.72 62.98
CA VAL A 140 -15.47 -23.68 63.83
C VAL A 140 -15.24 -24.76 64.89
N ASP A 141 -15.17 -24.33 66.15
CA ASP A 141 -15.34 -25.16 67.36
C ASP A 141 -16.75 -25.76 67.41
#